data_AF-A0A967NP87-F1
#
_entry.id   AF-A0A967NP87-F1
#
_cell.length_a   1.000
_cell.length_b   1.000
_cell.length_c   1.000
_cell.angle_alpha   90.00
_cell.angle_beta   90.00
_cell.angle_gamma   90.00
#
_symmetry.space_group_name_H-M   'P 1'
#
loop_
_entity.id
_entity.type
_entity.pdbx_description
1 polymer ?
#
loop_
_entity_poly.entity_id
_entity_poly.type
_entity_poly.pdbx_seq_one_letter_code
_entity_poly.pdbx_strand_id
1 'polypeptide(L)'
;MSESEPDTPPGAQPSGEKRTTEPTAWERDLVNRLAFASLIEHRRTRRWGIFFKFLIFAYLLLLLVLYLPGDWRLPGKAEEHVALVDVQGLIAEGSSASAERIVTGLRAAFDNDNIAGVIVRINSPGGSPVQAGYINKEIRRLREEHPDIPVYAVITDIGASGGYYVAVAAEKIYADESSVVGSIGVLMNGFGFVEAMEKLGVERRLLTAGEHKDMLDPFSPVNPKELAHVKSLLEDIHQQFIEVVKEGRGERLAGDEKIFSGLIWTGEQSLELGLVDALGSSSYVAREVLGVEEIVDYTPRRDLLERVSERIGAALADTLALRMGLSALHVQ
;
A
#
# COMPACT_ATOMS: atom_id res chain seq x y z
N MET A 1 1.79 27.93 119.97
CA MET A 1 1.49 29.09 120.83
C MET A 1 0.39 29.87 120.13
N SER A 2 -0.71 30.03 120.84
CA SER A 2 -1.86 30.91 120.58
C SER A 2 -2.78 30.66 119.38
N GLU A 3 -4.02 30.44 119.77
CA GLU A 3 -5.32 30.53 119.10
C GLU A 3 -5.61 31.78 118.27
N SER A 4 -6.71 31.59 117.52
CA SER A 4 -7.82 32.49 117.15
C SER A 4 -7.66 33.43 115.97
N GLU A 5 -8.35 33.04 114.89
CA GLU A 5 -9.36 33.75 114.07
C GLU A 5 -9.41 35.30 114.14
N PRO A 6 -9.78 36.01 113.04
CA PRO A 6 -11.12 35.80 112.49
C PRO A 6 -11.36 36.09 110.98
N ASP A 7 -12.47 35.51 110.54
CA ASP A 7 -13.53 35.99 109.64
C ASP A 7 -13.32 36.42 108.18
N THR A 8 -14.33 35.97 107.42
CA THR A 8 -14.81 36.40 106.09
C THR A 8 -14.06 35.95 104.83
N PRO A 9 -14.72 35.16 103.95
CA PRO A 9 -14.44 35.16 102.53
C PRO A 9 -15.57 35.83 101.73
N PRO A 10 -15.26 36.53 100.62
CA PRO A 10 -16.26 36.81 99.60
C PRO A 10 -16.25 35.73 98.51
N GLY A 11 -17.44 35.26 98.15
CA GLY A 11 -18.01 35.50 96.82
C GLY A 11 -17.48 34.71 95.61
N ALA A 12 -18.38 33.82 95.15
CA ALA A 12 -18.82 33.65 93.76
C ALA A 12 -18.01 32.74 92.80
N GLN A 13 -18.49 31.50 92.61
CA GLN A 13 -19.41 31.09 91.50
C GLN A 13 -19.45 29.54 91.44
N PRO A 14 -20.63 28.88 91.50
CA PRO A 14 -20.71 27.45 91.23
C PRO A 14 -21.40 27.12 89.89
N SER A 15 -21.06 25.91 89.43
CA SER A 15 -21.87 24.99 88.63
C SER A 15 -21.95 25.20 87.10
N GLY A 16 -21.31 24.27 86.40
CA GLY A 16 -21.42 24.04 84.96
C GLY A 16 -20.96 22.63 84.65
N GLU A 17 -21.85 21.67 84.90
CA GLU A 17 -21.76 20.22 84.77
C GLU A 17 -21.18 19.77 83.40
N LYS A 18 -19.98 19.17 83.38
CA LYS A 18 -19.47 18.44 82.20
C LYS A 18 -20.16 17.08 82.15
N ARG A 19 -21.28 16.99 81.41
CA ARG A 19 -21.86 15.69 81.01
C ARG A 19 -21.04 15.11 79.86
N THR A 20 -20.21 14.13 80.17
CA THR A 20 -19.70 13.15 79.18
C THR A 20 -20.82 12.17 78.87
N THR A 21 -21.57 12.40 77.79
CA THR A 21 -22.53 11.43 77.27
C THR A 21 -21.76 10.33 76.54
N GLU A 22 -21.71 9.13 77.11
CA GLU A 22 -21.35 7.94 76.34
C GLU A 22 -22.37 7.75 75.20
N PRO A 23 -21.92 7.50 73.96
CA PRO A 23 -22.83 7.38 72.83
C PRO A 23 -23.77 6.18 73.05
N THR A 24 -25.06 6.46 72.95
CA THR A 24 -26.13 5.49 73.18
C THR A 24 -26.11 4.41 72.09
N ALA A 25 -26.57 3.19 72.40
CA ALA A 25 -26.46 2.04 71.51
C ALA A 25 -27.05 2.28 70.10
N TRP A 26 -28.07 3.14 69.98
CA TRP A 26 -28.68 3.52 68.71
C TRP A 26 -27.80 4.46 67.86
N GLU A 27 -26.98 5.31 68.47
CA GLU A 27 -26.05 6.21 67.75
C GLU A 27 -24.92 5.41 67.10
N ARG A 28 -24.39 4.40 67.83
CA ARG A 28 -23.40 3.47 67.28
C ARG A 28 -23.98 2.60 66.16
N ASP A 29 -25.22 2.14 66.30
CA ASP A 29 -25.92 1.38 65.25
C ASP A 29 -26.19 2.24 64.01
N LEU A 30 -26.61 3.50 64.18
CA LEU A 30 -26.82 4.44 63.07
C LEU A 30 -25.53 4.74 62.32
N VAL A 31 -24.43 5.01 63.04
CA VAL A 31 -23.11 5.23 62.43
C VAL A 31 -22.63 3.99 61.69
N ASN A 32 -22.78 2.79 62.28
CA ASN A 32 -22.44 1.54 61.60
C ASN A 32 -23.30 1.34 60.34
N ARG A 33 -24.61 1.57 60.39
CA ARG A 33 -25.50 1.44 59.22
C ARG A 33 -25.16 2.44 58.14
N LEU A 34 -24.85 3.70 58.47
CA LEU A 34 -24.43 4.71 57.49
C LEU A 34 -23.06 4.37 56.90
N ALA A 35 -22.12 3.88 57.71
CA ALA A 35 -20.80 3.43 57.25
C ALA A 35 -20.91 2.18 56.34
N PHE A 36 -21.77 1.22 56.67
CA PHE A 36 -22.00 0.05 55.82
C PHE A 36 -22.84 0.38 54.59
N ALA A 37 -23.79 1.31 54.67
CA ALA A 37 -24.57 1.78 53.53
C ALA A 37 -23.68 2.47 52.49
N SER A 38 -22.74 3.33 52.91
CA SER A 38 -21.79 3.97 52.00
C SER A 38 -20.82 2.96 51.37
N LEU A 39 -20.39 1.94 52.11
CA LEU A 39 -19.55 0.86 51.57
C LEU A 39 -20.29 -0.01 50.55
N ILE A 40 -21.59 -0.25 50.74
CA ILE A 40 -22.44 -0.97 49.77
C ILE A 40 -22.62 -0.13 48.51
N GLU A 41 -22.81 1.18 48.65
CA GLU A 41 -22.94 2.14 47.56
C GLU A 41 -21.65 2.21 46.72
N HIS A 42 -20.48 2.32 47.35
CA HIS A 42 -19.20 2.31 46.64
C HIS A 42 -18.93 1.00 45.87
N ARG A 43 -19.33 -0.17 46.40
CA ARG A 43 -19.21 -1.44 45.67
C ARG A 43 -20.15 -1.49 44.47
N ARG A 44 -21.38 -0.97 44.61
CA ARG A 44 -22.37 -0.95 43.52
C ARG A 44 -21.93 -0.02 42.40
N THR A 45 -21.46 1.18 42.71
CA THR A 45 -20.92 2.13 41.73
C THR A 45 -19.69 1.57 41.01
N ARG A 46 -18.78 0.89 41.71
CA ARG A 46 -17.61 0.24 41.09
C ARG A 46 -18.02 -0.91 40.17
N ARG A 47 -18.98 -1.75 40.57
CA ARG A 47 -19.50 -2.86 39.75
C ARG A 47 -20.24 -2.35 38.52
N TRP A 48 -21.02 -1.27 38.65
CA TRP A 48 -21.69 -0.62 37.52
C TRP A 48 -20.69 0.05 36.57
N GLY A 49 -19.65 0.70 37.09
CA GLY A 49 -18.55 1.22 36.28
C GLY A 49 -17.80 0.12 35.53
N ILE A 50 -17.53 -1.03 36.17
CA ILE A 50 -16.93 -2.20 35.50
C ILE A 50 -17.87 -2.77 34.45
N PHE A 51 -19.16 -2.91 34.74
CA PHE A 51 -20.17 -3.39 33.81
C PHE A 51 -20.25 -2.51 32.55
N PHE A 52 -20.37 -1.18 32.71
CA PHE A 52 -20.39 -0.27 31.56
C PHE A 52 -19.06 -0.26 30.80
N LYS A 53 -17.90 -0.42 31.45
CA LYS A 53 -16.62 -0.57 30.76
C LYS A 53 -16.56 -1.85 29.94
N PHE A 54 -17.06 -2.98 30.46
CA PHE A 54 -17.19 -4.22 29.69
C PHE A 54 -18.19 -4.09 28.55
N LEU A 55 -19.30 -3.38 28.75
CA LEU A 55 -20.28 -3.12 27.70
C LEU A 55 -19.67 -2.26 26.58
N ILE A 56 -18.93 -1.21 26.93
CA ILE A 56 -18.21 -0.37 25.97
C ILE A 56 -17.13 -1.19 25.26
N PHE A 57 -16.35 -1.99 25.99
CA PHE A 57 -15.32 -2.85 25.40
C PHE A 57 -15.92 -3.87 24.44
N ALA A 58 -17.03 -4.52 24.81
CA ALA A 58 -17.76 -5.46 23.97
C ALA A 58 -18.37 -4.76 22.74
N TYR A 59 -18.90 -3.55 22.91
CA TYR A 59 -19.40 -2.73 21.81
C TYR A 59 -18.30 -2.31 20.84
N LEU A 60 -17.12 -1.91 21.36
CA LEU A 60 -15.95 -1.57 20.54
C LEU A 60 -15.37 -2.82 19.86
N LEU A 61 -15.35 -3.97 20.54
CA LEU A 61 -14.95 -5.25 19.96
C LEU A 61 -15.92 -5.67 18.84
N LEU A 62 -17.22 -5.51 19.05
CA LEU A 62 -18.25 -5.77 18.04
C LEU A 62 -18.05 -4.85 16.82
N LEU A 63 -17.87 -3.55 17.04
CA LEU A 63 -17.56 -2.60 15.98
C LEU A 63 -16.27 -2.97 15.25
N LEU A 64 -15.22 -3.37 15.97
CA LEU A 64 -13.96 -3.80 15.38
C LEU A 64 -14.16 -5.04 14.51
N VAL A 65 -14.90 -6.05 14.98
CA VAL A 65 -15.23 -7.26 14.21
C VAL A 65 -16.07 -6.93 12.98
N LEU A 66 -17.02 -5.99 13.08
CA LEU A 66 -17.82 -5.50 11.94
C LEU A 66 -17.00 -4.69 10.93
N TYR A 67 -15.92 -4.03 11.37
CA TYR A 67 -15.09 -3.17 10.54
C TYR A 67 -13.86 -3.90 9.96
N LEU A 68 -13.50 -5.04 10.53
CA LEU A 68 -12.55 -5.98 9.91
C LEU A 68 -13.23 -6.62 8.68
N PRO A 69 -12.54 -6.73 7.53
CA PRO A 69 -13.09 -7.40 6.35
C PRO A 69 -13.47 -8.84 6.74
N GLY A 70 -14.76 -9.14 6.61
CA GLY A 70 -15.38 -10.31 7.19
C GLY A 70 -15.17 -11.58 6.37
N ASP A 71 -14.05 -12.27 6.60
CA ASP A 71 -13.85 -13.66 6.17
C ASP A 71 -13.72 -14.60 7.38
N TRP A 72 -14.64 -14.50 8.33
CA TRP A 72 -14.76 -15.43 9.46
C TRP A 72 -15.51 -16.72 9.08
N ARG A 73 -15.32 -17.21 7.84
CA ARG A 73 -15.81 -18.53 7.44
C ARG A 73 -15.08 -19.58 8.29
N LEU A 74 -15.84 -20.44 8.96
CA LEU A 74 -15.32 -21.70 9.51
C LEU A 74 -14.43 -22.37 8.45
N PRO A 75 -13.33 -23.07 8.80
CA PRO A 75 -12.42 -23.67 7.82
C PRO A 75 -13.12 -24.83 7.11
N GLY A 76 -13.99 -24.49 6.16
CA GLY A 76 -14.37 -25.32 5.05
C GLY A 76 -13.17 -25.41 4.11
N LYS A 77 -13.10 -26.53 3.39
CA LYS A 77 -12.15 -26.77 2.32
C LYS A 77 -12.04 -25.50 1.46
N ALA A 78 -10.84 -24.94 1.29
CA ALA A 78 -10.64 -23.75 0.48
C ALA A 78 -11.28 -23.97 -0.89
N GLU A 79 -12.22 -23.10 -1.27
CA GLU A 79 -12.90 -23.21 -2.55
C GLU A 79 -11.88 -22.97 -3.68
N GLU A 80 -12.02 -23.75 -4.75
CA GLU A 80 -11.22 -23.58 -5.95
C GLU A 80 -11.44 -22.18 -6.53
N HIS A 81 -10.36 -21.47 -6.86
CA HIS A 81 -10.42 -20.08 -7.32
C HIS A 81 -9.32 -19.78 -8.33
N VAL A 82 -9.43 -18.66 -9.03
CA VAL A 82 -8.35 -18.12 -9.86
C VAL A 82 -7.55 -17.13 -9.03
N ALA A 83 -6.23 -17.32 -8.97
CA ALA A 83 -5.34 -16.37 -8.33
C ALA A 83 -5.09 -15.18 -9.25
N LEU A 84 -5.28 -13.95 -8.75
CA LEU A 84 -4.99 -12.74 -9.48
C LEU A 84 -3.83 -11.97 -8.83
N VAL A 85 -2.84 -11.58 -9.64
CA VAL A 85 -1.75 -10.69 -9.23
C VAL A 85 -1.80 -9.44 -10.11
N ASP A 86 -1.89 -8.27 -9.48
CA ASP A 86 -2.17 -7.00 -10.13
C ASP A 86 -0.90 -6.16 -10.30
N VAL A 87 -0.55 -5.85 -11.54
CA VAL A 87 0.56 -4.99 -11.94
C VAL A 87 0.00 -3.61 -12.27
N GLN A 88 -0.23 -2.81 -11.24
CA GLN A 88 -0.86 -1.49 -11.34
C GLN A 88 0.17 -0.35 -11.24
N GLY A 89 0.20 0.49 -12.28
CA GLY A 89 0.99 1.73 -12.32
C GLY A 89 2.44 1.54 -12.78
N LEU A 90 3.30 2.50 -12.43
CA LEU A 90 4.72 2.50 -12.82
C LEU A 90 5.46 1.32 -12.19
N ILE A 91 6.13 0.51 -13.02
CA ILE A 91 6.98 -0.59 -12.56
C ILE A 91 8.32 -0.01 -12.13
N ALA A 92 8.53 0.13 -10.82
CA ALA A 92 9.74 0.72 -10.27
C ALA A 92 10.01 0.14 -8.87
N GLU A 93 11.24 0.30 -8.39
CA GLU A 93 11.55 -0.03 -7.00
C GLU A 93 10.70 0.82 -6.04
N GLY A 94 10.16 0.19 -4.98
CA GLY A 94 9.29 0.87 -4.02
C GLY A 94 7.89 1.25 -4.51
N SER A 95 7.55 1.03 -5.78
CA SER A 95 6.19 1.28 -6.29
C SER A 95 5.22 0.14 -5.96
N SER A 96 3.92 0.36 -6.19
CA SER A 96 2.89 -0.69 -6.06
C SER A 96 3.17 -1.91 -6.94
N ALA A 97 3.74 -1.68 -8.12
CA ALA A 97 4.11 -2.67 -9.13
C ALA A 97 5.61 -3.02 -9.12
N SER A 98 6.29 -2.88 -7.97
CA SER A 98 7.68 -3.30 -7.82
C SER A 98 7.82 -4.82 -7.98
N ALA A 99 8.97 -5.27 -8.49
CA ALA A 99 9.25 -6.69 -8.67
C ALA A 99 9.13 -7.45 -7.36
N GLU A 100 9.64 -6.92 -6.25
CA GLU A 100 9.52 -7.54 -4.93
C GLU A 100 8.07 -7.90 -4.59
N ARG A 101 7.14 -6.97 -4.81
CA ARG A 101 5.73 -7.15 -4.48
C ARG A 101 5.04 -8.12 -5.43
N ILE A 102 5.24 -7.93 -6.73
CA ILE A 102 4.62 -8.79 -7.75
C ILE A 102 5.15 -10.23 -7.63
N VAL A 103 6.46 -10.42 -7.48
CA VAL A 103 7.08 -11.74 -7.26
C VAL A 103 6.58 -12.39 -5.98
N THR A 104 6.43 -11.64 -4.89
CA THR A 104 5.87 -12.19 -3.65
C THR A 104 4.43 -12.67 -3.84
N GLY A 105 3.59 -11.90 -4.55
CA GLY A 105 2.22 -12.30 -4.87
C GLY A 105 2.16 -13.52 -5.78
N LEU A 106 3.03 -13.58 -6.81
CA LEU A 106 3.15 -14.73 -7.70
C LEU A 106 3.52 -15.99 -6.91
N ARG A 107 4.56 -15.95 -6.08
CA ARG A 107 4.95 -17.10 -5.24
C ARG A 107 3.81 -17.57 -4.35
N ALA A 108 3.14 -16.64 -3.67
CA ALA A 108 2.00 -16.97 -2.82
C ALA A 108 0.84 -17.62 -3.60
N ALA A 109 0.62 -17.22 -4.86
CA ALA A 109 -0.38 -17.86 -5.72
C ALA A 109 0.02 -19.30 -6.09
N PHE A 110 1.26 -19.50 -6.54
CA PHE A 110 1.78 -20.82 -6.94
C PHE A 110 1.96 -21.79 -5.76
N ASP A 111 2.13 -21.29 -4.53
CA ASP A 111 2.19 -22.10 -3.32
C ASP A 111 0.80 -22.65 -2.88
N ASN A 112 -0.31 -22.24 -3.52
CA ASN A 112 -1.66 -22.68 -3.15
C ASN A 112 -2.17 -23.81 -4.06
N ASP A 113 -2.43 -24.98 -3.47
CA ASP A 113 -2.91 -26.17 -4.19
C ASP A 113 -4.37 -26.07 -4.71
N ASN A 114 -5.13 -25.04 -4.34
CA ASN A 114 -6.56 -24.90 -4.71
C ASN A 114 -6.79 -23.84 -5.79
N ILE A 115 -5.78 -23.53 -6.61
CA ILE A 115 -5.93 -22.58 -7.71
C ILE A 115 -6.16 -23.30 -9.04
N ALA A 116 -7.09 -22.79 -9.85
CA ALA A 116 -7.30 -23.26 -11.22
C ALA A 116 -6.30 -22.65 -12.21
N GLY A 117 -5.64 -21.56 -11.83
CA GLY A 117 -4.68 -20.83 -12.65
C GLY A 117 -4.35 -19.46 -12.08
N VAL A 118 -3.39 -18.78 -12.71
CA VAL A 118 -2.95 -17.43 -12.33
C VAL A 118 -3.27 -16.44 -13.44
N ILE A 119 -3.96 -15.36 -13.08
CA ILE A 119 -4.12 -14.17 -13.92
C ILE A 119 -3.15 -13.09 -13.44
N VAL A 120 -2.24 -12.68 -14.32
CA VAL A 120 -1.44 -11.47 -14.14
C VAL A 120 -2.20 -10.32 -14.80
N ARG A 121 -2.93 -9.54 -14.00
CA ARG A 121 -3.68 -8.37 -14.49
C ARG A 121 -2.74 -7.19 -14.60
N ILE A 122 -2.72 -6.51 -15.75
CA ILE A 122 -1.74 -5.47 -16.07
C ILE A 122 -2.48 -4.20 -16.43
N ASN A 123 -2.20 -3.15 -15.66
CA ASN A 123 -2.58 -1.77 -15.96
C ASN A 123 -1.36 -0.87 -15.71
N SER A 124 -0.39 -0.93 -16.62
CA SER A 124 0.91 -0.29 -16.47
C SER A 124 1.41 0.38 -17.76
N PRO A 125 1.90 1.63 -17.68
CA PRO A 125 2.62 2.28 -18.77
C PRO A 125 4.06 1.75 -18.93
N GLY A 126 4.50 0.81 -18.09
CA GLY A 126 5.86 0.31 -18.03
C GLY A 126 6.66 0.90 -16.87
N GLY A 127 7.96 1.07 -17.08
CA GLY A 127 8.89 1.56 -16.05
C GLY A 127 10.30 0.98 -16.21
N SER A 128 10.91 0.62 -15.09
CA SER A 128 12.28 0.10 -15.03
C SER A 128 12.42 -1.23 -15.79
N PRO A 129 13.34 -1.32 -16.78
CA PRO A 129 13.63 -2.58 -17.48
C PRO A 129 14.09 -3.69 -16.53
N VAL A 130 14.80 -3.34 -15.45
CA VAL A 130 15.30 -4.30 -14.47
C VAL A 130 14.15 -4.92 -13.67
N GLN A 131 13.23 -4.08 -13.18
CA GLN A 131 12.08 -4.53 -12.40
C GLN A 131 11.13 -5.39 -13.26
N ALA A 132 10.83 -4.97 -14.49
CA ALA A 132 10.05 -5.77 -15.43
C ALA A 132 10.74 -7.10 -15.76
N GLY A 133 12.07 -7.09 -15.93
CA GLY A 133 12.89 -8.27 -16.16
C GLY A 133 12.84 -9.29 -15.01
N TYR A 134 12.86 -8.83 -13.75
CA TYR A 134 12.72 -9.73 -12.60
C TYR A 134 11.35 -10.39 -12.53
N ILE A 135 10.28 -9.64 -12.79
CA ILE A 135 8.92 -10.18 -12.82
C ILE A 135 8.78 -11.20 -13.95
N ASN A 136 9.22 -10.86 -15.17
CA ASN A 136 9.15 -11.74 -16.34
C ASN A 136 9.88 -13.07 -16.11
N LYS A 137 11.12 -13.02 -15.60
CA LYS A 137 11.91 -14.22 -15.30
C LYS A 137 11.25 -15.09 -14.25
N GLU A 138 10.66 -14.49 -13.22
CA GLU A 138 9.99 -15.25 -12.18
C GLU A 138 8.72 -15.93 -12.69
N ILE A 139 7.90 -15.24 -13.49
CA ILE A 139 6.73 -15.85 -14.12
C ILE A 139 7.16 -17.07 -14.93
N ARG A 140 8.22 -16.96 -15.74
CA ARG A 140 8.73 -18.08 -16.54
C ARG A 140 9.23 -19.23 -15.67
N ARG A 141 10.03 -18.94 -14.64
CA ARG A 141 10.51 -19.95 -13.68
C ARG A 141 9.35 -20.71 -13.02
N LEU A 142 8.33 -19.98 -12.54
CA LEU A 142 7.16 -20.60 -11.89
C LEU A 142 6.34 -21.44 -12.86
N ARG A 143 6.20 -21.02 -14.12
CA ARG A 143 5.56 -21.83 -15.17
C ARG A 143 6.33 -23.11 -15.48
N GLU A 144 7.66 -23.05 -15.47
CA GLU A 144 8.51 -24.23 -15.68
C GLU A 144 8.42 -25.21 -14.50
N GLU A 145 8.34 -24.69 -13.27
CA GLU A 145 8.21 -25.51 -12.05
C GLU A 145 6.80 -26.09 -11.85
N HIS A 146 5.77 -25.39 -12.32
CA HIS A 146 4.36 -25.76 -12.16
C HIS A 146 3.64 -25.79 -13.52
N PRO A 147 3.96 -26.75 -14.40
CA PRO A 147 3.43 -26.80 -15.77
C PRO A 147 1.91 -27.05 -15.85
N ASP A 148 1.31 -27.55 -14.76
CA ASP A 148 -0.13 -27.81 -14.68
C ASP A 148 -0.95 -26.57 -14.28
N ILE A 149 -0.29 -25.48 -13.85
CA ILE A 149 -0.95 -24.22 -13.44
C ILE A 149 -0.83 -23.21 -14.59
N PRO A 150 -1.92 -22.95 -15.35
CA PRO A 150 -1.86 -22.01 -16.46
C PRO A 150 -1.64 -20.57 -15.97
N VAL A 151 -0.81 -19.82 -16.68
CA VAL A 151 -0.60 -18.38 -16.42
C VAL A 151 -1.05 -17.54 -17.60
N TYR A 152 -2.03 -16.67 -17.37
CA TYR A 152 -2.55 -15.74 -18.38
C TYR A 152 -2.34 -14.29 -17.97
N ALA A 153 -1.84 -13.48 -18.90
CA ALA A 153 -1.79 -12.03 -18.73
C ALA A 153 -3.10 -11.42 -19.23
N VAL A 154 -3.64 -10.45 -18.49
CA VAL A 154 -4.81 -9.67 -18.93
C VAL A 154 -4.46 -8.20 -18.83
N ILE A 155 -4.31 -7.55 -19.98
CA ILE A 155 -4.10 -6.12 -20.09
C ILE A 155 -5.46 -5.43 -19.98
N THR A 156 -5.60 -4.51 -19.02
CA THR A 156 -6.81 -3.68 -18.90
C THR A 156 -6.64 -2.41 -19.73
N ASP A 157 -6.45 -1.23 -19.13
CA ASP A 157 -6.39 0.01 -19.89
C ASP A 157 -5.07 0.12 -20.67
N ILE A 158 -3.95 -0.22 -20.02
CA ILE A 158 -2.61 -0.10 -20.62
C ILE A 158 -1.70 -1.27 -20.23
N GLY A 159 -1.05 -1.85 -21.24
CA GLY A 159 -0.01 -2.85 -21.12
C GLY A 159 1.11 -2.49 -22.07
N ALA A 160 1.83 -1.43 -21.73
CA ALA A 160 2.84 -0.81 -22.59
C ALA A 160 4.25 -0.91 -21.98
N SER A 161 5.28 -0.92 -22.83
CA SER A 161 6.69 -0.93 -22.44
C SER A 161 6.97 -2.04 -21.40
N GLY A 162 7.50 -1.72 -20.22
CA GLY A 162 7.73 -2.69 -19.14
C GLY A 162 6.49 -3.52 -18.74
N GLY A 163 5.27 -3.00 -18.90
CA GLY A 163 4.03 -3.76 -18.67
C GLY A 163 3.85 -4.86 -19.72
N TYR A 164 4.11 -4.55 -20.99
CA TYR A 164 4.12 -5.54 -22.06
C TYR A 164 5.27 -6.55 -21.89
N TYR A 165 6.44 -6.09 -21.45
CA TYR A 165 7.57 -6.95 -21.10
C TYR A 165 7.17 -8.03 -20.09
N VAL A 166 6.37 -7.68 -19.08
CA VAL A 166 5.83 -8.66 -18.13
C VAL A 166 4.80 -9.57 -18.79
N ALA A 167 3.88 -9.02 -19.58
CA ALA A 167 2.80 -9.77 -20.22
C ALA A 167 3.31 -10.94 -21.09
N VAL A 168 4.39 -10.74 -21.85
CA VAL A 168 4.97 -11.77 -22.73
C VAL A 168 5.62 -12.95 -21.98
N ALA A 169 5.68 -12.91 -20.64
CA ALA A 169 6.06 -14.06 -19.83
C ALA A 169 4.93 -15.09 -19.65
N ALA A 170 3.67 -14.68 -19.87
CA ALA A 170 2.50 -15.56 -19.73
C ALA A 170 2.33 -16.48 -20.95
N GLU A 171 1.49 -17.51 -20.83
CA GLU A 171 1.14 -18.41 -21.96
C GLU A 171 0.27 -17.72 -22.99
N LYS A 172 -0.72 -16.97 -22.50
CA LYS A 172 -1.66 -16.20 -23.30
C LYS A 172 -1.82 -14.81 -22.72
N ILE A 173 -2.04 -13.85 -23.60
CA ILE A 173 -2.27 -12.45 -23.29
C ILE A 173 -3.65 -12.10 -23.83
N TYR A 174 -4.50 -11.57 -22.95
CA TYR A 174 -5.81 -11.04 -23.29
C TYR A 174 -5.79 -9.52 -23.12
N ALA A 175 -6.63 -8.82 -23.89
CA ALA A 175 -6.81 -7.38 -23.78
C ALA A 175 -8.25 -6.97 -24.10
N ASP A 176 -8.68 -5.79 -23.69
CA ASP A 176 -9.89 -5.16 -24.23
C ASP A 176 -9.61 -4.63 -25.64
N GLU A 177 -10.66 -4.47 -26.47
CA GLU A 177 -10.55 -3.87 -27.81
C GLU A 177 -9.82 -2.52 -27.79
N SER A 178 -10.09 -1.71 -26.76
CA SER A 178 -9.55 -0.36 -26.60
C SER A 178 -8.29 -0.28 -25.73
N SER A 179 -7.78 -1.41 -25.23
CA SER A 179 -6.53 -1.44 -24.46
C SER A 179 -5.38 -0.83 -25.26
N VAL A 180 -4.47 -0.11 -24.57
CA VAL A 180 -3.24 0.39 -25.17
C VAL A 180 -2.11 -0.63 -24.93
N VAL A 181 -1.62 -1.24 -26.00
CA VAL A 181 -0.62 -2.32 -25.95
C VAL A 181 0.61 -1.93 -26.78
N GLY A 182 1.76 -2.53 -26.48
CA GLY A 182 2.99 -2.33 -27.24
C GLY A 182 3.93 -1.36 -26.53
N SER A 183 4.33 -0.27 -27.19
CA SER A 183 5.43 0.59 -26.75
C SER A 183 6.70 -0.20 -26.48
N ILE A 184 7.02 -1.13 -27.39
CA ILE A 184 8.23 -1.95 -27.31
C ILE A 184 9.39 -1.08 -27.76
N GLY A 185 10.12 -0.55 -26.77
CA GLY A 185 11.18 0.42 -26.96
C GLY A 185 11.74 0.86 -25.62
N VAL A 186 12.86 1.58 -25.68
CA VAL A 186 13.55 2.11 -24.50
C VAL A 186 13.81 3.59 -24.74
N LEU A 187 13.54 4.40 -23.72
CA LEU A 187 13.84 5.82 -23.76
C LEU A 187 14.63 6.21 -22.52
N MET A 188 15.46 7.23 -22.70
CA MET A 188 16.01 8.02 -21.61
C MET A 188 15.78 9.47 -21.96
N ASN A 189 15.15 10.20 -21.04
CA ASN A 189 14.77 11.59 -21.23
C ASN A 189 15.49 12.51 -20.23
N GLY A 190 15.56 13.78 -20.59
CA GLY A 190 16.16 14.84 -19.80
C GLY A 190 15.99 16.18 -20.50
N PHE A 191 16.31 17.26 -19.80
CA PHE A 191 16.26 18.62 -20.33
C PHE A 191 17.66 19.21 -20.44
N GLY A 192 17.84 20.16 -21.36
CA GLY A 192 19.04 20.99 -21.43
C GLY A 192 18.71 22.43 -21.05
N PHE A 193 19.51 23.04 -20.17
CA PHE A 193 19.30 24.39 -19.62
C PHE A 193 20.44 25.37 -19.94
N VAL A 194 21.39 24.98 -20.78
CA VAL A 194 22.59 25.79 -21.13
C VAL A 194 22.22 27.22 -21.52
N GLU A 195 21.33 27.39 -22.50
CA GLU A 195 20.90 28.71 -22.98
C GLU A 195 20.07 29.49 -21.94
N ALA A 196 19.32 28.77 -21.08
CA ALA A 196 18.53 29.39 -20.04
C ALA A 196 19.43 30.01 -18.96
N MET A 197 20.48 29.29 -18.55
CA MET A 197 21.47 29.80 -17.61
C MET A 197 22.21 31.01 -18.17
N GLU A 198 22.62 30.97 -19.45
CA GLU A 198 23.28 32.10 -20.11
C GLU A 198 22.41 33.36 -20.08
N LYS A 199 21.11 33.24 -20.44
CA LYS A 199 20.16 34.36 -20.41
C LYS A 199 19.93 34.92 -19.01
N LEU A 200 20.01 34.07 -17.99
CA LEU A 200 19.82 34.45 -16.59
C LEU A 200 21.13 34.94 -15.93
N GLY A 201 22.26 34.91 -16.64
CA GLY A 201 23.57 35.26 -16.10
C GLY A 201 24.07 34.28 -15.02
N VAL A 202 23.62 33.02 -15.07
CA VAL A 202 24.01 31.97 -14.13
C VAL A 202 25.24 31.23 -14.68
N GLU A 203 26.33 31.23 -13.92
CA GLU A 203 27.55 30.48 -14.24
C GLU A 203 27.54 29.11 -13.56
N ARG A 204 27.83 28.06 -14.31
CA ARG A 204 28.04 26.71 -13.76
C ARG A 204 29.50 26.46 -13.44
N ARG A 205 29.79 26.08 -12.20
CA ARG A 205 31.15 25.72 -11.73
C ARG A 205 31.20 24.25 -11.34
N LEU A 206 31.33 23.38 -12.33
CA LEU A 206 31.44 21.93 -12.10
C LEU A 206 32.90 21.51 -11.92
N LEU A 207 33.16 20.74 -10.88
CA LEU A 207 34.44 20.05 -10.66
C LEU A 207 34.16 18.55 -10.53
N THR A 208 34.80 17.73 -11.35
CA THR A 208 34.61 16.28 -11.38
C THR A 208 35.92 15.52 -11.23
N ALA A 209 35.81 14.26 -10.80
CA ALA A 209 36.86 13.26 -10.89
C ALA A 209 36.35 12.10 -11.76
N GLY A 210 37.09 11.76 -12.81
CA GLY A 210 36.69 10.82 -13.87
C GLY A 210 36.25 11.54 -15.15
N GLU A 211 36.74 11.07 -16.30
CA GLU A 211 36.64 11.77 -17.61
C GLU A 211 35.21 12.04 -18.07
N HIS A 212 34.25 11.17 -17.74
CA HIS A 212 32.85 11.26 -18.18
C HIS A 212 31.88 11.46 -17.00
N LYS A 213 32.36 11.97 -15.87
CA LYS A 213 31.55 12.04 -14.63
C LYS A 213 30.48 13.15 -14.65
N ASP A 214 30.47 13.96 -15.69
CA ASP A 214 29.49 14.97 -16.02
C ASP A 214 28.58 14.57 -17.19
N MET A 215 28.69 13.34 -17.68
CA MET A 215 27.83 12.80 -18.72
C MET A 215 26.34 12.94 -18.34
N LEU A 216 25.53 13.37 -19.31
CA LEU A 216 24.09 13.69 -19.15
C LEU A 216 23.79 14.84 -18.18
N ASP A 217 24.78 15.66 -17.83
CA ASP A 217 24.51 16.87 -17.08
C ASP A 217 23.61 17.83 -17.89
N PRO A 218 22.46 18.25 -17.34
CA PRO A 218 21.49 19.07 -18.08
C PRO A 218 21.95 20.53 -18.24
N PHE A 219 23.07 20.91 -17.65
CA PHE A 219 23.60 22.27 -17.63
C PHE A 219 24.90 22.42 -18.44
N SER A 220 25.35 21.36 -19.10
CA SER A 220 26.49 21.33 -20.02
C SER A 220 26.00 21.10 -21.46
N PRO A 221 26.75 21.57 -22.48
CA PRO A 221 26.53 21.15 -23.86
C PRO A 221 26.68 19.63 -24.00
N VAL A 222 25.89 19.03 -24.89
CA VAL A 222 25.95 17.58 -25.16
C VAL A 222 27.28 17.21 -25.81
N ASN A 223 28.00 16.25 -25.22
CA ASN A 223 29.20 15.66 -25.79
C ASN A 223 28.83 14.54 -26.80
N PRO A 224 29.24 14.63 -28.09
CA PRO A 224 28.90 13.61 -29.09
C PRO A 224 29.41 12.20 -28.79
N LYS A 225 30.55 12.06 -28.11
CA LYS A 225 31.12 10.74 -27.75
C LYS A 225 30.30 10.06 -26.66
N GLU A 226 29.92 10.81 -25.64
CA GLU A 226 29.06 10.33 -24.55
C GLU A 226 27.64 10.04 -25.05
N LEU A 227 27.12 10.86 -25.97
CA LEU A 227 25.85 10.58 -26.63
C LEU A 227 25.89 9.26 -27.40
N ALA A 228 26.98 8.99 -28.14
CA ALA A 228 27.13 7.72 -28.83
C ALA A 228 27.22 6.53 -27.86
N HIS A 229 27.93 6.68 -26.74
CA HIS A 229 27.99 5.67 -25.68
C HIS A 229 26.60 5.37 -25.09
N VAL A 230 25.85 6.41 -24.72
CA VAL A 230 24.48 6.28 -24.20
C VAL A 230 23.55 5.62 -25.22
N LYS A 231 23.64 6.00 -26.51
CA LYS A 231 22.83 5.36 -27.57
C LYS A 231 23.13 3.87 -27.69
N SER A 232 24.40 3.46 -27.55
CA SER A 232 24.76 2.03 -27.52
C SER A 232 24.09 1.31 -26.36
N LEU A 233 24.07 1.91 -25.17
CA LEU A 233 23.40 1.30 -24.00
C LEU A 233 21.89 1.16 -24.22
N LEU A 234 21.24 2.16 -24.82
CA LEU A 234 19.82 2.10 -25.15
C LEU A 234 19.53 1.01 -26.18
N GLU A 235 20.39 0.85 -27.19
CA GLU A 235 20.28 -0.21 -28.19
C GLU A 235 20.41 -1.60 -27.56
N ASP A 236 21.39 -1.79 -26.67
CA ASP A 236 21.58 -3.06 -25.96
C ASP A 236 20.34 -3.45 -25.13
N ILE A 237 19.73 -2.49 -24.42
CA ILE A 237 18.51 -2.73 -23.63
C ILE A 237 17.31 -2.98 -24.55
N HIS A 238 17.21 -2.25 -25.67
CA HIS A 238 16.14 -2.43 -26.63
C HIS A 238 16.18 -3.82 -27.26
N GLN A 239 17.37 -4.27 -27.66
CA GLN A 239 17.59 -5.60 -28.22
C GLN A 239 17.19 -6.72 -27.24
N GLN A 240 17.50 -6.56 -25.94
CA GLN A 240 17.03 -7.50 -24.91
C GLN A 240 15.50 -7.54 -24.81
N PHE A 241 14.82 -6.40 -24.96
CA PHE A 241 13.36 -6.36 -24.97
C PHE A 241 12.80 -7.06 -26.22
N ILE A 242 13.36 -6.80 -27.40
CA ILE A 242 12.98 -7.48 -28.64
C ILE A 242 13.10 -9.00 -28.48
N GLU A 243 14.20 -9.49 -27.90
CA GLU A 243 14.43 -10.92 -27.67
C GLU A 243 13.38 -11.54 -26.76
N VAL A 244 13.05 -10.88 -25.64
CA VAL A 244 12.05 -11.36 -24.69
C VAL A 244 10.65 -11.41 -25.33
N VAL A 245 10.29 -10.42 -26.15
CA VAL A 245 9.03 -10.41 -26.90
C VAL A 245 9.01 -11.53 -27.93
N LYS A 246 10.09 -11.68 -28.73
CA LYS A 246 10.18 -12.75 -29.74
C LYS A 246 10.09 -14.13 -29.10
N GLU A 247 10.73 -14.34 -27.96
CA GLU A 247 10.66 -15.62 -27.23
C GLU A 247 9.26 -15.87 -26.63
N GLY A 248 8.64 -14.84 -26.04
CA GLY A 248 7.30 -14.98 -25.44
C GLY A 248 6.18 -15.14 -26.48
N ARG A 249 6.30 -14.49 -27.64
CA ARG A 249 5.29 -14.51 -28.70
C ARG A 249 5.54 -15.56 -29.78
N GLY A 250 6.80 -15.87 -30.09
CA GLY A 250 7.18 -16.85 -31.12
C GLY A 250 6.51 -16.59 -32.46
N GLU A 251 6.02 -17.66 -33.08
CA GLU A 251 5.33 -17.65 -34.39
C GLU A 251 4.02 -16.86 -34.41
N ARG A 252 3.50 -16.40 -33.25
CA ARG A 252 2.28 -15.59 -33.21
C ARG A 252 2.51 -14.19 -33.79
N LEU A 253 3.73 -13.66 -33.75
CA LEU A 253 4.02 -12.32 -34.29
C LEU A 253 3.85 -12.29 -35.81
N ALA A 254 3.15 -11.29 -36.31
CA ALA A 254 2.90 -11.12 -37.74
C ALA A 254 4.15 -10.75 -38.58
N GLY A 255 5.31 -10.56 -37.95
CA GLY A 255 6.58 -10.27 -38.63
C GLY A 255 6.80 -8.81 -39.03
N ASP A 256 5.94 -7.87 -38.59
CA ASP A 256 6.15 -6.44 -38.82
C ASP A 256 7.17 -5.87 -37.83
N GLU A 257 8.35 -5.44 -38.30
CA GLU A 257 9.38 -4.85 -37.44
C GLU A 257 8.92 -3.57 -36.74
N LYS A 258 7.88 -2.89 -37.23
CA LYS A 258 7.33 -1.67 -36.60
C LYS A 258 6.81 -1.91 -35.19
N ILE A 259 6.50 -3.15 -34.81
CA ILE A 259 6.11 -3.45 -33.43
C ILE A 259 7.22 -3.12 -32.43
N PHE A 260 8.49 -3.13 -32.86
CA PHE A 260 9.68 -2.81 -32.06
C PHE A 260 10.13 -1.35 -32.19
N SER A 261 9.26 -0.44 -32.68
CA SER A 261 9.62 0.97 -32.88
C SER A 261 9.27 1.88 -31.69
N GLY A 262 8.66 1.34 -30.64
CA GLY A 262 8.08 2.10 -29.54
C GLY A 262 6.65 2.62 -29.78
N LEU A 263 6.03 2.30 -30.94
CA LEU A 263 4.63 2.60 -31.21
C LEU A 263 3.67 1.79 -30.32
N ILE A 264 2.48 2.35 -30.12
CA ILE A 264 1.36 1.72 -29.41
C ILE A 264 0.26 1.33 -30.38
N TRP A 265 -0.52 0.33 -29.97
CA TRP A 265 -1.59 -0.26 -30.75
C TRP A 265 -2.81 -0.47 -29.84
N THR A 266 -4.01 -0.42 -30.41
CA THR A 266 -5.22 -0.84 -29.68
C THR A 266 -5.17 -2.36 -29.44
N GLY A 267 -5.99 -2.89 -28.53
CA GLY A 267 -6.09 -4.33 -28.32
C GLY A 267 -6.56 -5.06 -29.57
N GLU A 268 -7.48 -4.47 -30.33
CA GLU A 268 -7.92 -4.98 -31.63
C GLU A 268 -6.76 -5.08 -32.63
N GLN A 269 -6.00 -4.01 -32.84
CA GLN A 269 -4.81 -4.02 -33.71
C GLN A 269 -3.74 -5.00 -33.21
N SER A 270 -3.61 -5.11 -31.89
CA SER A 270 -2.64 -6.00 -31.25
C SER A 270 -2.96 -7.46 -31.49
N LEU A 271 -4.23 -7.83 -31.67
CA LEU A 271 -4.61 -9.18 -32.05
C LEU A 271 -4.12 -9.51 -33.46
N GLU A 272 -4.31 -8.60 -34.41
CA GLU A 272 -3.84 -8.77 -35.79
C GLU A 272 -2.30 -8.84 -35.89
N LEU A 273 -1.60 -8.05 -35.07
CA LEU A 273 -0.14 -8.03 -35.01
C LEU A 273 0.45 -9.24 -34.24
N GLY A 274 -0.39 -10.01 -33.56
CA GLY A 274 0.04 -11.12 -32.72
C GLY A 274 0.65 -10.71 -31.38
N LEU A 275 0.45 -9.46 -30.96
CA LEU A 275 0.89 -8.93 -29.67
C LEU A 275 0.02 -9.45 -28.51
N VAL A 276 -1.25 -9.76 -28.78
CA VAL A 276 -2.17 -10.46 -27.85
C VAL A 276 -2.76 -11.70 -28.52
N ASP A 277 -3.32 -12.62 -27.74
CA ASP A 277 -3.87 -13.87 -28.24
C ASP A 277 -5.39 -13.83 -28.41
N ALA A 278 -6.08 -13.03 -27.62
CA ALA A 278 -7.53 -12.88 -27.68
C ALA A 278 -7.98 -11.58 -26.99
N LEU A 279 -9.24 -11.23 -27.21
CA LEU A 279 -9.89 -10.14 -26.51
C LEU A 279 -10.66 -10.68 -25.29
N GLY A 280 -10.56 -10.01 -24.15
CA GLY A 280 -11.25 -10.43 -22.94
C GLY A 280 -10.76 -9.75 -21.66
N SER A 281 -11.63 -9.75 -20.64
CA SER A 281 -11.33 -9.25 -19.30
C SER A 281 -10.88 -10.37 -18.36
N SER A 282 -10.39 -10.02 -17.17
CA SER A 282 -9.99 -11.03 -16.17
C SER A 282 -11.16 -11.93 -15.78
N SER A 283 -12.38 -11.37 -15.70
CA SER A 283 -13.60 -12.15 -15.42
C SER A 283 -13.97 -13.10 -16.56
N TYR A 284 -13.74 -12.70 -17.82
CA TYR A 284 -13.91 -13.58 -18.97
C TYR A 284 -12.91 -14.74 -18.91
N VAL A 285 -11.63 -14.44 -18.67
CA VAL A 285 -10.59 -15.47 -18.57
C VAL A 285 -10.87 -16.44 -17.43
N ALA A 286 -11.24 -15.94 -16.25
CA ALA A 286 -11.56 -16.79 -15.12
C ALA A 286 -12.76 -17.72 -15.41
N ARG A 287 -13.89 -17.17 -15.86
CA ARG A 287 -15.12 -17.93 -16.07
C ARG A 287 -15.09 -18.83 -17.31
N GLU A 288 -14.67 -18.30 -18.45
CA GLU A 288 -14.81 -18.98 -19.75
C GLU A 288 -13.57 -19.80 -20.13
N VAL A 289 -12.37 -19.40 -19.66
CA VAL A 289 -11.11 -20.09 -20.01
C VAL A 289 -10.67 -21.03 -18.89
N LEU A 290 -10.72 -20.59 -17.64
CA LEU A 290 -10.33 -21.39 -16.47
C LEU A 290 -11.51 -22.12 -15.81
N GLY A 291 -12.75 -21.79 -16.16
CA GLY A 291 -13.95 -22.47 -15.66
C GLY A 291 -14.33 -22.12 -14.21
N VAL A 292 -13.73 -21.08 -13.63
CA VAL A 292 -13.92 -20.70 -12.21
C VAL A 292 -14.23 -19.20 -12.11
N GLU A 293 -15.37 -18.86 -11.52
CA GLU A 293 -15.80 -17.45 -11.39
C GLU A 293 -15.10 -16.71 -10.25
N GLU A 294 -14.73 -17.41 -9.18
CA GLU A 294 -14.12 -16.80 -8.00
C GLU A 294 -12.69 -16.38 -8.29
N ILE A 295 -12.39 -15.10 -8.07
CA ILE A 295 -11.05 -14.53 -8.23
C ILE A 295 -10.57 -14.01 -6.88
N VAL A 296 -9.43 -14.49 -6.42
CA VAL A 296 -8.79 -14.04 -5.19
C VAL A 296 -7.54 -13.23 -5.53
N ASP A 297 -7.40 -12.05 -4.93
CA ASP A 297 -6.26 -11.15 -5.15
C ASP A 297 -5.09 -11.51 -4.23
N TYR A 298 -3.99 -11.95 -4.84
CA TYR A 298 -2.72 -12.32 -4.21
C TYR A 298 -1.70 -11.17 -4.20
N THR A 299 -2.06 -9.99 -4.73
CA THR A 299 -1.18 -8.83 -4.72
C THR A 299 -0.92 -8.40 -3.27
N PRO A 300 0.34 -8.41 -2.78
CA PRO A 300 0.61 -8.06 -1.39
C PRO A 300 0.08 -6.67 -1.08
N ARG A 301 -0.82 -6.50 -0.12
CA ARG A 301 -1.34 -5.16 0.22
C ARG A 301 -0.23 -4.35 0.92
N ARG A 302 -0.17 -3.03 0.68
CA ARG A 302 0.72 -2.16 1.48
C ARG A 302 0.29 -2.20 2.94
N ASP A 303 1.28 -2.17 3.84
CA ASP A 303 1.05 -2.20 5.27
C ASP A 303 0.04 -1.12 5.67
N LEU A 304 -0.92 -1.50 6.52
CA LEU A 304 -2.02 -0.63 6.94
C LEU A 304 -1.51 0.66 7.60
N LEU A 305 -0.39 0.58 8.33
CA LEU A 305 0.23 1.72 8.99
C LEU A 305 0.82 2.72 8.00
N GLU A 306 1.44 2.24 6.91
CA GLU A 306 1.99 3.09 5.86
C GLU A 306 0.87 3.90 5.20
N ARG A 307 -0.23 3.24 4.80
CA ARG A 307 -1.40 3.90 4.19
C ARG A 307 -2.06 4.93 5.10
N VAL A 308 -2.17 4.62 6.39
CA VAL A 308 -2.73 5.55 7.37
C VAL A 308 -1.80 6.76 7.56
N SER A 309 -0.50 6.51 7.66
CA SER A 309 0.50 7.56 7.85
C SER A 309 0.58 8.51 6.64
N GLU A 310 0.49 8.00 5.41
CA GLU A 310 0.47 8.81 4.19
C GLU A 310 -0.82 9.64 4.09
N ARG A 311 -1.98 9.07 4.40
CA ARG A 311 -3.25 9.82 4.40
C ARG A 311 -3.26 10.93 5.44
N ILE A 312 -2.74 10.65 6.63
CA ILE A 312 -2.58 11.67 7.68
C ILE A 312 -1.55 12.71 7.22
N GLY A 313 -0.43 12.28 6.65
CA GLY A 313 0.62 13.16 6.13
C GLY A 313 0.13 14.07 5.02
N ALA A 314 -0.63 13.55 4.05
CA ALA A 314 -1.23 14.31 2.96
C ALA A 314 -2.28 15.30 3.49
N ALA A 315 -3.16 14.88 4.40
CA ALA A 315 -4.14 15.79 5.01
C ALA A 315 -3.47 16.90 5.84
N LEU A 316 -2.38 16.57 6.55
CA LEU A 316 -1.58 17.56 7.28
C LEU A 316 -0.84 18.50 6.33
N ALA A 317 -0.28 17.97 5.24
CA ALA A 317 0.39 18.76 4.21
C ALA A 317 -0.58 19.71 3.50
N ASP A 318 -1.77 19.25 3.13
CA ASP A 318 -2.81 20.07 2.52
C ASP A 318 -3.27 21.18 3.46
N THR A 319 -3.49 20.85 4.74
CA THR A 319 -3.90 21.85 5.74
C THR A 319 -2.79 22.84 6.07
N LEU A 320 -1.52 22.42 6.06
CA LEU A 320 -0.36 23.30 6.17
C LEU A 320 -0.21 24.18 4.93
N ALA A 321 -0.35 23.63 3.72
CA ALA A 321 -0.28 24.37 2.46
C ALA A 321 -1.40 25.43 2.36
N LEU A 322 -2.63 25.08 2.76
CA LEU A 322 -3.77 26.01 2.89
C LEU A 322 -3.49 27.12 3.91
N ARG A 323 -2.90 26.79 5.06
CA ARG A 323 -2.54 27.79 6.09
C ARG A 323 -1.35 28.65 5.72
N MET A 324 -0.44 28.15 4.89
CA MET A 324 0.73 28.87 4.38
C MET A 324 0.44 29.61 3.07
N GLY A 325 -0.79 29.56 2.55
CA GLY A 325 -1.18 30.29 1.33
C GLY A 325 -0.56 29.74 0.03
N LEU A 326 -0.09 28.50 0.03
CA LEU A 326 0.58 27.86 -1.10
C LEU A 326 -0.39 27.18 -2.09
N SER A 327 -1.70 27.22 -1.82
CA SER A 327 -2.74 26.70 -2.71
C SER A 327 -3.10 27.70 -3.80
N ALA A 328 -2.20 27.91 -4.76
CA ALA A 328 -2.53 28.47 -6.06
C ALA A 328 -1.90 27.61 -7.16
N LEU A 329 -2.76 27.20 -8.11
CA LEU A 329 -2.51 26.38 -9.32
C LEU A 329 -2.73 24.86 -9.14
N HIS A 330 -4.00 24.46 -9.24
CA HIS A 330 -4.37 23.30 -10.06
C HIS A 330 -5.42 23.80 -11.06
N VAL A 331 -5.01 23.90 -12.33
CA VAL A 331 -5.90 24.09 -13.48
C VAL A 331 -6.44 22.71 -13.89
N GLN A 332 -7.69 22.72 -14.37
CA GLN A 332 -8.48 21.57 -14.85
C GLN A 332 -7.78 20.79 -15.96
#